data_AF-A0A9D4L2E1-F1
#
_entry.id   AF-A0A9D4L2E1-F1
#
_cell.length_a   1.000
_cell.length_b   1.000
_cell.length_c   1.000
_cell.angle_alpha   90.00
_cell.angle_beta   90.00
_cell.angle_gamma   90.00
#
_symmetry.space_group_name_H-M   'P 1'
#
loop_
_entity.id
_entity.type
_entity.pdbx_description
1 polymer ?
#
loop_
_entity_poly.entity_id
_entity_poly.type
_entity_poly.pdbx_seq_one_letter_code
_entity_poly.pdbx_strand_id
1 'polypeptide(L)'
;MSRRRPVTTNISLLHNVLSMPRRHPVTTNISLLHNVLSMPRRHPFTTNISLLHNVLSMPRRQPVTTNISLLHNVLSMPRSQPVATNISLLRYNNVLSMPRRQPVTTNILLLR
;
A
#
# COMPACT_ATOMS: atom_id res chain seq x y z
N MET A 1 -13.49 30.68 -6.79
CA MET A 1 -13.14 29.44 -6.03
C MET A 1 -12.78 28.34 -7.02
N SER A 2 -11.49 27.99 -7.16
CA SER A 2 -11.07 26.87 -8.01
C SER A 2 -11.16 25.56 -7.23
N ARG A 3 -12.14 24.71 -7.53
CA ARG A 3 -12.19 23.34 -6.98
C ARG A 3 -11.02 22.55 -7.58
N ARG A 4 -10.00 22.24 -6.77
CA ARG A 4 -8.98 21.25 -7.13
C ARG A 4 -9.70 19.92 -7.38
N ARG A 5 -9.78 19.48 -8.63
CA ARG A 5 -10.37 18.17 -8.96
C ARG A 5 -9.47 17.08 -8.38
N PRO A 6 -10.04 16.05 -7.73
CA PRO A 6 -9.25 14.91 -7.28
C PRO A 6 -8.61 14.24 -8.51
N VAL A 7 -7.29 14.16 -8.51
CA VAL A 7 -6.54 13.45 -9.55
C VAL A 7 -6.54 11.97 -9.20
N THR A 8 -6.95 11.13 -10.16
CA THR A 8 -6.83 9.68 -10.05
C THR A 8 -5.70 9.19 -10.95
N THR A 9 -4.87 8.29 -10.45
CA THR A 9 -3.79 7.66 -11.21
C THR A 9 -3.93 6.15 -11.13
N ASN A 10 -3.97 5.49 -12.28
CA ASN A 10 -3.98 4.03 -12.38
C ASN A 10 -2.62 3.57 -12.90
N ILE A 11 -2.04 2.56 -12.25
CA ILE A 11 -0.75 1.98 -12.62
C ILE A 11 -0.93 0.47 -12.73
N SER A 12 -0.47 -0.10 -13.84
CA SER A 12 -0.46 -1.54 -14.06
C SER A 12 0.87 -1.94 -14.69
N LEU A 13 1.61 -2.83 -14.04
CA LEU A 13 2.94 -3.25 -14.50
C LEU A 13 3.11 -4.77 -14.35
N LEU A 14 3.87 -5.35 -15.29
CA LEU A 14 4.35 -6.73 -15.28
C LEU A 14 5.88 -6.68 -15.22
N HIS A 15 6.51 -7.45 -14.34
CA HIS A 15 7.97 -7.62 -14.26
C HIS A 15 8.79 -6.32 -14.18
N ASN A 16 8.56 -5.50 -13.15
CA ASN A 16 9.23 -4.22 -13.00
C ASN A 16 9.51 -3.85 -11.52
N VAL A 17 10.35 -2.83 -11.33
CA VAL A 17 10.56 -2.18 -10.03
C VAL A 17 9.91 -0.81 -10.09
N LEU A 18 8.94 -0.57 -9.21
CA LEU A 18 8.24 0.71 -9.12
C LEU A 18 8.58 1.41 -7.81
N SER A 19 9.10 2.63 -7.91
CA SER A 19 9.35 3.52 -6.77
C SER A 19 8.55 4.79 -6.91
N MET A 20 7.64 5.07 -5.97
CA MET A 20 6.80 6.28 -6.00
C MET A 20 6.93 7.12 -4.73
N PRO A 21 7.63 8.27 -4.79
CA PRO A 21 7.83 9.15 -3.65
C PRO A 21 6.73 10.22 -3.46
N ARG A 22 5.53 10.06 -4.03
CA ARG A 22 4.65 11.20 -4.39
C ARG A 22 4.12 12.06 -3.22
N ARG A 23 4.14 13.39 -3.43
CA ARG A 23 3.90 14.50 -2.47
C ARG A 23 2.54 15.23 -2.56
N HIS A 24 1.49 14.68 -3.17
CA HIS A 24 0.20 15.39 -3.33
C HIS A 24 -1.03 14.50 -3.08
N PRO A 25 -2.22 15.08 -2.74
CA PRO A 25 -3.45 14.31 -2.56
C PRO A 25 -3.92 13.77 -3.91
N VAL A 26 -3.78 12.46 -4.08
CA VAL A 26 -4.08 11.73 -5.31
C VAL A 26 -4.68 10.39 -4.90
N THR A 27 -5.78 10.00 -5.52
CA THR A 27 -6.28 8.62 -5.46
C THR A 27 -5.42 7.78 -6.39
N THR A 28 -4.82 6.71 -5.88
CA THR A 28 -3.97 5.83 -6.71
C THR A 28 -4.46 4.39 -6.65
N ASN A 29 -4.67 3.78 -7.81
CA ASN A 29 -4.90 2.35 -7.94
C ASN A 29 -3.67 1.71 -8.58
N ILE A 30 -3.14 0.67 -7.95
CA ILE A 30 -1.91 -0.01 -8.37
C ILE A 30 -2.18 -1.50 -8.49
N SER A 31 -1.90 -2.07 -9.65
CA SER A 31 -1.96 -3.52 -9.92
C SER A 31 -0.60 -3.99 -10.41
N LEU A 32 0.02 -4.96 -9.72
CA LEU A 32 1.36 -5.44 -10.05
C LEU A 32 1.45 -6.96 -10.02
N LEU A 33 2.22 -7.52 -10.95
CA LEU A 33 2.55 -8.95 -11.06
C LEU A 33 4.05 -9.16 -11.24
N HIS A 34 4.70 -9.90 -10.33
CA HIS A 34 6.16 -10.13 -10.33
C HIS A 34 7.02 -8.85 -10.26
N ASN A 35 6.67 -7.91 -9.39
CA ASN A 35 7.30 -6.61 -9.21
C ASN A 35 7.82 -6.41 -7.79
N VAL A 36 8.69 -5.41 -7.65
CA VAL A 36 9.02 -4.79 -6.36
C VAL A 36 8.44 -3.39 -6.31
N LEU A 37 7.62 -3.11 -5.29
CA LEU A 37 7.01 -1.80 -5.08
C LEU A 37 7.54 -1.14 -3.80
N SER A 38 8.09 0.05 -3.94
CA SER A 38 8.54 0.88 -2.82
C SER A 38 7.80 2.22 -2.81
N MET A 39 7.05 2.52 -1.74
CA MET A 39 6.40 3.83 -1.58
C MET A 39 6.68 4.45 -0.21
N PRO A 40 7.76 5.25 -0.08
CA PRO A 40 8.01 6.06 1.10
C PRO A 40 7.05 7.26 1.12
N ARG A 41 6.04 7.28 2.00
CA ARG A 41 4.93 8.24 1.90
C ARG A 41 4.94 9.33 2.99
N ARG A 42 4.67 10.58 2.56
CA ARG A 42 4.78 11.82 3.38
C ARG A 42 3.53 12.71 3.44
N HIS A 43 2.33 12.31 2.99
CA HIS A 43 1.11 13.15 3.00
C HIS A 43 -0.18 12.30 3.06
N PRO A 44 -1.38 12.89 3.28
CA PRO A 44 -2.66 12.16 3.22
C PRO A 44 -3.04 11.78 1.79
N PHE A 45 -3.48 10.54 1.58
CA PHE A 45 -3.97 10.03 0.31
C PHE A 45 -4.78 8.73 0.52
N THR A 46 -5.51 8.30 -0.51
CA THR A 46 -6.16 6.99 -0.58
C THR A 46 -5.42 6.13 -1.61
N THR A 47 -5.13 4.87 -1.29
CA THR A 47 -4.50 3.95 -2.24
C THR A 47 -5.12 2.56 -2.15
N ASN A 48 -5.45 2.01 -3.32
CA ASN A 48 -5.79 0.62 -3.49
C ASN A 48 -4.62 -0.08 -4.19
N ILE A 49 -4.12 -1.17 -3.61
CA ILE A 49 -2.99 -1.92 -4.14
C ILE A 49 -3.41 -3.40 -4.27
N SER A 50 -3.23 -3.96 -5.46
CA SER A 50 -3.41 -5.38 -5.76
C SER A 50 -2.09 -5.97 -6.23
N LEU A 51 -1.58 -6.97 -5.51
CA LEU A 51 -0.28 -7.59 -5.76
C LEU A 51 -0.38 -9.11 -5.91
N LEU A 52 0.24 -9.64 -6.96
CA LEU A 52 0.51 -11.07 -7.17
C LEU A 52 2.02 -11.35 -7.34
N HIS A 53 2.59 -12.21 -6.48
CA HIS A 53 4.03 -12.56 -6.53
C HIS A 53 5.00 -11.36 -6.45
N ASN A 54 4.75 -10.40 -5.56
CA ASN A 54 5.51 -9.16 -5.42
C ASN A 54 6.11 -8.99 -4.03
N VAL A 55 7.04 -8.04 -3.94
CA VAL A 55 7.52 -7.47 -2.68
C VAL A 55 7.03 -6.03 -2.56
N LEU A 56 6.41 -5.69 -1.43
CA LEU A 56 5.93 -4.33 -1.12
C LEU A 56 6.59 -3.78 0.14
N SER A 57 7.23 -2.62 0.00
CA SER A 57 7.87 -1.88 1.09
C SER A 57 7.23 -0.49 1.24
N MET A 58 6.63 -0.24 2.41
CA MET A 58 5.90 1.00 2.71
C MET A 58 6.29 1.58 4.08
N PRO A 59 7.43 2.28 4.19
CA PRO A 59 7.74 3.04 5.41
C PRO A 59 6.80 4.26 5.50
N ARG A 60 5.90 4.28 6.50
CA ARG A 60 4.84 5.31 6.62
C ARG A 60 5.12 6.28 7.76
N ARG A 61 4.82 7.57 7.55
CA ARG A 61 4.94 8.65 8.55
C ARG A 61 3.70 9.56 8.73
N GLN A 62 2.54 9.30 8.11
CA GLN A 62 1.39 10.23 8.12
C GLN A 62 0.04 9.49 7.89
N PRO A 63 -1.15 10.13 8.14
CA PRO A 63 -2.44 9.44 8.10
C PRO A 63 -2.81 9.01 6.67
N VAL A 64 -3.16 7.75 6.52
CA VAL A 64 -3.50 7.15 5.23
C VAL A 64 -4.61 6.13 5.40
N THR A 65 -5.52 6.07 4.44
CA THR A 65 -6.39 4.92 4.21
C THR A 65 -5.78 4.08 3.08
N THR A 66 -5.47 2.81 3.34
CA THR A 66 -4.95 1.90 2.31
C THR A 66 -5.64 0.56 2.37
N ASN A 67 -6.12 0.12 1.21
CA ASN A 67 -6.59 -1.24 1.00
C ASN A 67 -5.52 -1.99 0.19
N ILE A 68 -5.08 -3.13 0.70
CA ILE A 68 -4.04 -3.95 0.07
C ILE A 68 -4.60 -5.35 -0.12
N SER A 69 -4.54 -5.87 -1.33
CA SER A 69 -4.86 -7.27 -1.65
C SER A 69 -3.59 -8.00 -2.08
N LEU A 70 -3.26 -9.11 -1.41
CA LEU A 70 -2.03 -9.86 -1.62
C LEU A 70 -2.29 -11.35 -1.93
N LEU A 71 -1.75 -11.82 -3.04
CA LEU A 71 -1.56 -13.24 -3.35
C LEU A 71 -0.05 -13.59 -3.48
N HIS A 72 0.45 -14.44 -2.58
CA HIS A 72 1.86 -14.89 -2.55
C HIS A 72 2.89 -13.73 -2.54
N ASN A 73 2.79 -12.79 -1.61
CA ASN A 73 3.64 -11.61 -1.55
C ASN A 73 4.39 -11.47 -0.22
N VAL A 74 5.45 -10.67 -0.24
CA VAL A 74 6.09 -10.14 0.96
C VAL A 74 5.68 -8.68 1.14
N LEU A 75 5.16 -8.32 2.31
CA LEU A 75 4.79 -6.96 2.67
C LEU A 75 5.52 -6.53 3.95
N SER A 76 6.32 -5.47 3.83
CA SER A 76 6.99 -4.79 4.94
C SER A 76 6.45 -3.37 5.11
N MET A 77 5.86 -3.07 6.27
CA MET A 77 5.53 -1.69 6.64
C MET A 77 6.02 -1.35 8.05
N PRO A 78 7.24 -0.81 8.19
CA PRO A 78 7.67 -0.23 9.46
C PRO A 78 6.83 1.02 9.76
N ARG A 79 6.18 1.08 10.93
CA ARG A 79 5.25 2.17 11.30
C ARG A 79 5.63 2.94 12.55
N SER A 80 5.50 4.26 12.43
CA SER A 80 5.26 5.22 13.50
C SER A 80 4.07 6.10 13.08
N GLN A 81 3.03 6.23 13.95
CA GLN A 81 1.82 7.08 13.85
C GLN A 81 0.58 6.55 13.08
N PRO A 82 -0.67 7.04 13.36
CA PRO A 82 -1.93 6.33 13.07
C PRO A 82 -2.24 6.21 11.58
N VAL A 83 -2.76 5.05 11.20
CA VAL A 83 -3.13 4.63 9.85
C VAL A 83 -4.33 3.69 9.96
N ALA A 84 -5.29 3.78 9.04
CA ALA A 84 -6.29 2.74 8.84
C ALA A 84 -5.83 1.87 7.67
N THR A 85 -5.63 0.58 7.89
CA THR A 85 -5.18 -0.32 6.81
C THR A 85 -5.98 -1.60 6.83
N ASN A 86 -6.58 -1.89 5.69
CA ASN A 86 -7.22 -3.17 5.43
C ASN A 86 -6.29 -3.97 4.52
N ILE A 87 -5.91 -5.15 4.96
CA ILE A 87 -5.07 -6.07 4.21
C ILE A 87 -5.89 -7.34 3.98
N SER A 88 -6.15 -7.66 2.72
CA SER A 88 -6.77 -8.91 2.29
C SER A 88 -5.69 -9.85 1.75
N LEU A 89 -5.61 -11.05 2.30
CA LEU A 89 -4.63 -12.07 1.94
C LEU A 89 -5.33 -13.25 1.29
N LEU A 90 -5.01 -13.56 0.04
CA LEU A 90 -5.68 -14.59 -0.78
C LEU A 90 -4.97 -15.96 -0.80
N ARG A 91 -3.97 -16.19 0.05
CA ARG A 91 -3.33 -17.51 0.27
C ARG A 91 -2.34 -17.47 1.42
N TYR A 92 -1.92 -18.65 1.89
CA TYR A 92 -1.03 -18.82 3.07
C TYR A 92 0.40 -18.29 2.89
N ASN A 93 0.92 -18.22 1.65
CA ASN A 93 2.33 -17.84 1.40
C ASN A 93 2.60 -16.32 1.42
N ASN A 94 1.76 -15.54 2.11
CA ASN A 94 2.01 -14.10 2.28
C ASN A 94 2.84 -13.87 3.55
N VAL A 95 3.94 -13.12 3.44
CA VAL A 95 4.77 -12.74 4.61
C VAL A 95 4.49 -11.28 4.96
N LEU A 96 4.13 -11.02 6.22
CA LEU A 96 3.83 -9.68 6.72
C LEU A 96 4.78 -9.28 7.84
N SER A 97 5.51 -8.17 7.65
CA SER A 97 6.38 -7.57 8.66
C SER A 97 5.94 -6.16 8.99
N MET A 98 5.58 -5.93 10.26
CA MET A 98 5.00 -4.68 10.76
C MET A 98 5.63 -4.28 12.10
N PRO A 99 6.92 -3.89 12.15
CA PRO A 99 7.53 -3.44 13.40
C PRO A 99 6.84 -2.13 13.85
N ARG A 100 6.13 -2.18 14.97
CA ARG A 100 5.24 -1.11 15.46
C ARG A 100 5.92 -0.26 16.52
N ARG A 101 5.83 1.07 16.40
CA ARG A 101 5.90 2.00 17.54
C ARG A 101 4.57 2.77 17.64
N GLN A 102 3.67 2.31 18.52
CA GLN A 102 2.38 2.93 18.95
C GLN A 102 1.20 2.95 17.93
N PRO A 103 -0.07 3.26 18.32
CA PRO A 103 -1.24 2.51 17.83
C PRO A 103 -1.76 2.90 16.44
N VAL A 104 -2.14 1.86 15.70
CA VAL A 104 -2.56 1.89 14.30
C VAL A 104 -3.51 0.73 14.05
N THR A 105 -4.78 1.02 13.76
CA THR A 105 -5.81 0.01 13.44
C THR A 105 -5.45 -0.67 12.12
N THR A 106 -5.18 -1.97 12.17
CA THR A 106 -4.88 -2.79 10.99
C THR A 106 -5.84 -3.97 10.98
N ASN A 107 -6.70 -4.04 9.98
CA ASN A 107 -7.58 -5.18 9.76
C ASN A 107 -6.90 -6.10 8.75
N ILE A 108 -6.67 -7.35 9.13
CA ILE A 108 -6.12 -8.37 8.25
C ILE A 108 -7.21 -9.40 8.03
N LEU A 109 -7.68 -9.50 6.80
CA LEU A 109 -8.65 -10.50 6.35
C LEU A 109 -7.90 -11.59 5.59
N LEU A 110 -7.97 -12.82 6.10
CA LEU A 110 -7.51 -14.02 5.41
C LEU A 110 -8.68 -14.56 4.60
N LEU A 111 -8.62 -14.36 3.29
CA LEU A 111 -9.55 -14.97 2.34
C LEU A 111 -9.03 -16.38 2.06
N ARG A 112 -9.79 -17.39 2.51
CA ARG A 112 -9.48 -18.81 2.32
C ARG A 112 -9.94 -19.29 0.95
#